data_AF-A0A941TEU7-F1
#
_entry.id   AF-A0A941TEU7-F1
#
_cell.length_a   1.000
_cell.length_b   1.000
_cell.length_c   1.000
_cell.angle_alpha   90.00
_cell.angle_beta   90.00
_cell.angle_gamma   90.00
#
_symmetry.space_group_name_H-M   'P 1'
#
loop_
_entity.id
_entity.type
_entity.pdbx_description
1 polymer ?
#
loop_
_entity_poly.entity_id
_entity_poly.type
_entity_poly.pdbx_seq_one_letter_code
_entity_poly.pdbx_strand_id
1 'polypeptide(L)'
;MKDAALYFCIFSLSLLPAACTWVEPTVSGNAVRVAYDGKIAGCREAGTVAVTVADKIAFYHRNEYKVADELETMARNEAASLPADTIVPRSEPKDGAQRFQAYVCGKTLLRQRGEASVPATQPAAAQDGVQTFPVKEH
;
A
#
# COMPACT_ATOMS: atom_id res chain seq x y z
N MET A 1 5.15 21.24 -60.50
CA MET A 1 5.08 22.09 -59.28
C MET A 1 3.70 21.97 -58.63
N LYS A 2 3.25 20.76 -58.26
CA LYS A 2 1.95 20.57 -57.60
C LYS A 2 1.99 19.51 -56.48
N ASP A 3 3.03 18.69 -56.44
CA ASP A 3 3.08 17.51 -55.56
C ASP A 3 3.96 17.70 -54.31
N ALA A 4 4.68 18.81 -54.20
CA ALA A 4 5.59 19.06 -53.06
C ALA A 4 4.91 19.74 -51.86
N ALA A 5 3.74 20.36 -52.05
CA ALA A 5 3.01 21.05 -50.97
C ALA A 5 2.15 20.10 -50.12
N LEU A 6 1.85 18.90 -50.62
CA LEU A 6 1.05 17.89 -49.90
C LEU A 6 1.89 16.93 -49.06
N TYR A 7 3.22 17.03 -49.12
CA TYR A 7 4.11 16.20 -48.29
C TYR A 7 4.46 16.84 -46.94
N PHE A 8 4.10 18.10 -46.72
CA PHE A 8 4.48 18.82 -45.49
C PHE A 8 3.49 18.64 -44.34
N CYS A 9 2.31 18.04 -44.58
CA CYS A 9 1.26 17.91 -43.55
C CYS A 9 1.12 16.51 -42.94
N ILE A 10 1.85 15.48 -43.40
CA ILE A 10 1.56 14.07 -43.02
C ILE A 10 2.62 13.45 -42.11
N PHE A 11 3.77 14.10 -41.87
CA PHE A 11 4.81 13.56 -41.00
C PHE A 11 5.00 14.37 -39.71
N SER A 12 3.89 14.68 -39.05
CA SER A 12 3.88 15.06 -37.65
C SER A 12 2.87 14.19 -36.91
N LEU A 13 3.03 12.88 -37.07
CA LEU A 13 2.47 11.91 -36.14
C LEU A 13 3.19 12.16 -34.80
N SER A 14 2.66 13.12 -34.07
CA SER A 14 2.98 13.41 -32.69
C SER A 14 2.91 12.08 -31.95
N LEU A 15 4.08 11.63 -31.51
CA LEU A 15 4.24 10.49 -30.62
C LEU A 15 3.49 10.86 -29.34
N LEU A 16 2.19 10.56 -29.28
CA LEU A 16 1.41 10.65 -28.06
C LEU A 16 2.07 9.67 -27.09
N PRO A 17 2.70 10.12 -26.00
CA PRO A 17 3.17 9.18 -25.00
C PRO A 17 1.93 8.44 -24.51
N ALA A 18 1.87 7.14 -24.78
CA ALA A 18 0.85 6.27 -24.23
C ALA A 18 1.01 6.26 -22.70
N ALA A 19 0.19 7.08 -22.04
CA ALA A 19 -0.28 6.95 -20.66
C ALA A 19 0.71 6.31 -19.66
N CYS A 20 1.69 7.08 -19.19
CA CYS A 20 2.34 6.81 -17.90
C CYS A 20 1.43 7.23 -16.73
N THR A 21 0.19 6.74 -16.65
CA THR A 21 -0.73 7.09 -15.54
C THR A 21 -0.58 6.14 -14.36
N TRP A 22 0.66 5.75 -14.05
CA TRP A 22 0.98 4.92 -12.89
C TRP A 22 1.41 5.81 -11.73
N VAL A 23 1.00 5.49 -10.50
CA VAL A 23 1.43 6.21 -9.31
C VAL A 23 2.74 5.60 -8.82
N GLU A 24 3.85 6.31 -8.98
CA GLU A 24 5.13 5.83 -8.50
C GLU A 24 5.23 5.98 -6.96
N PRO A 25 5.61 4.93 -6.22
CA PRO A 25 5.85 5.06 -4.79
C PRO A 25 7.04 5.98 -4.52
N THR A 26 6.85 6.98 -3.67
CA THR A 26 7.93 7.87 -3.23
C THR A 26 8.71 7.25 -2.08
N VAL A 27 9.96 7.70 -1.87
CA VAL A 27 10.77 7.25 -0.72
C VAL A 27 10.07 7.54 0.61
N SER A 28 9.48 8.73 0.73
CA SER A 28 8.75 9.14 1.94
C SER A 28 7.42 8.40 2.09
N GLY A 29 6.67 8.18 1.01
CA GLY A 29 5.47 7.33 1.02
C GLY A 29 5.80 5.89 1.42
N ASN A 30 6.95 5.36 1.03
CA ASN A 30 7.39 4.03 1.44
C ASN A 30 7.63 3.88 2.96
N ALA A 31 7.85 4.98 3.68
CA ALA A 31 7.96 4.98 5.14
C ALA A 31 6.58 4.95 5.85
N VAL A 32 5.49 5.24 5.13
CA VAL A 32 4.13 5.18 5.67
C VAL A 32 3.63 3.74 5.62
N ARG A 33 3.20 3.21 6.76
CA ARG A 33 2.61 1.87 6.89
C ARG A 33 1.11 1.91 6.64
N VAL A 34 0.56 0.89 6.00
CA VAL A 34 -0.90 0.69 5.92
C VAL A 34 -1.34 -0.32 6.98
N ALA A 35 -2.30 0.08 7.82
CA ALA A 35 -2.82 -0.73 8.92
C ALA A 35 -4.21 -1.27 8.58
N TYR A 36 -4.23 -2.33 7.77
CA TYR A 36 -5.46 -3.03 7.36
C TYR A 36 -6.22 -3.68 8.51
N ASP A 37 -5.50 -4.10 9.56
CA ASP A 37 -6.07 -4.71 10.76
C ASP A 37 -6.60 -3.69 11.77
N GLY A 38 -6.53 -2.40 11.44
CA GLY A 38 -6.96 -1.30 12.32
C GLY A 38 -6.13 -1.16 13.60
N LYS A 39 -4.97 -1.84 13.73
CA LYS A 39 -4.13 -1.76 14.92
C LYS A 39 -3.41 -0.41 14.99
N ILE A 40 -4.05 0.51 15.69
CA ILE A 40 -3.62 1.90 15.91
C ILE A 40 -3.67 2.31 17.40
N ALA A 41 -3.70 1.34 18.31
CA ALA A 41 -3.72 1.61 19.75
C ALA A 41 -2.52 2.47 20.16
N GLY A 42 -2.77 3.61 20.79
CA GLY A 42 -1.71 4.55 21.21
C GLY A 42 -1.16 5.44 20.10
N CYS A 43 -1.72 5.41 18.89
CA CYS A 43 -1.40 6.38 17.85
C CYS A 43 -2.23 7.66 18.01
N ARG A 44 -1.69 8.79 17.56
CA ARG A 44 -2.41 10.07 17.51
C ARG A 44 -2.89 10.34 16.08
N GLU A 45 -4.09 10.87 15.92
CA GLU A 45 -4.58 11.31 14.61
C GLU A 45 -3.69 12.43 14.03
N ALA A 46 -3.39 12.33 12.74
CA ALA A 46 -2.58 13.29 11.99
C ALA A 46 -3.38 14.01 10.89
N GLY A 47 -4.46 13.38 10.40
CA GLY A 47 -5.34 13.95 9.38
C GLY A 47 -6.07 12.88 8.59
N THR A 48 -6.74 13.30 7.52
CA THR A 48 -7.40 12.41 6.54
C THR A 48 -6.73 12.58 5.19
N VAL A 49 -6.60 11.48 4.44
CA VAL A 49 -6.07 11.43 3.08
C VAL A 49 -7.17 10.90 2.17
N ALA A 50 -7.43 11.57 1.06
CA ALA A 50 -8.48 11.21 0.12
C ALA A 50 -7.91 11.22 -1.28
N VAL A 51 -7.85 10.03 -1.88
CA VAL A 51 -7.15 9.80 -3.15
C VAL A 51 -8.12 9.36 -4.22
N THR A 52 -7.76 9.62 -5.47
CA THR A 52 -8.54 9.22 -6.64
C THR A 52 -7.63 8.86 -7.80
N VAL A 53 -7.96 7.77 -8.47
CA VAL A 53 -7.34 7.31 -9.72
C VAL A 53 -8.44 7.07 -10.74
N ALA A 54 -8.11 7.06 -12.03
CA ALA A 54 -9.08 6.64 -13.03
C ALA A 54 -9.42 5.16 -12.80
N ASP A 55 -10.68 4.77 -12.62
CA ASP A 55 -11.12 3.38 -12.56
C ASP A 55 -11.70 2.90 -13.90
N LYS A 56 -12.03 3.83 -14.79
CA LYS A 56 -12.62 3.58 -16.10
C LYS A 56 -11.97 4.45 -17.16
N ILE A 57 -11.77 3.87 -18.35
CA ILE A 57 -11.30 4.58 -19.54
C ILE A 57 -12.31 4.32 -20.65
N ALA A 58 -13.02 5.38 -21.06
CA ALA A 58 -14.13 5.30 -22.01
C ALA A 58 -15.18 4.24 -21.62
N PHE A 59 -15.21 3.10 -22.32
CA PHE A 59 -16.15 1.99 -22.09
C PHE A 59 -15.53 0.82 -21.32
N TYR A 60 -14.25 0.90 -20.98
CA TYR A 60 -13.50 -0.17 -20.34
C TYR A 60 -13.26 0.13 -18.85
N HIS A 61 -13.59 -0.84 -17.99
CA HIS A 61 -13.28 -0.79 -16.57
C HIS A 61 -11.88 -1.35 -16.33
N ARG A 62 -11.04 -0.61 -15.59
CA ARG A 62 -9.71 -1.06 -15.20
C ARG A 62 -9.83 -2.18 -14.16
N ASN A 63 -8.76 -2.96 -14.02
CA ASN A 63 -8.68 -4.02 -13.02
C ASN A 63 -8.78 -3.43 -11.60
N GLU A 64 -9.71 -3.91 -10.80
CA GLU A 64 -10.00 -3.39 -9.45
C GLU A 64 -8.81 -3.53 -8.49
N TYR A 65 -8.05 -4.62 -8.57
CA TYR A 65 -6.84 -4.82 -7.75
C TYR A 65 -5.76 -3.80 -8.10
N LYS A 66 -5.60 -3.49 -9.40
CA LYS A 66 -4.66 -2.44 -9.83
C LYS A 66 -5.10 -1.05 -9.39
N VAL A 67 -6.39 -0.76 -9.46
CA VAL A 67 -6.95 0.50 -8.94
C VAL A 67 -6.71 0.62 -7.43
N ALA A 68 -6.90 -0.47 -6.68
CA ALA A 68 -6.64 -0.50 -5.24
C ALA A 68 -5.15 -0.29 -4.89
N ASP A 69 -4.23 -0.97 -5.59
CA ASP A 69 -2.78 -0.82 -5.39
C ASP A 69 -2.32 0.64 -5.66
N GLU A 70 -2.85 1.27 -6.71
CA GLU A 70 -2.53 2.65 -7.08
C GLU A 70 -3.09 3.64 -6.05
N LEU A 71 -4.31 3.42 -5.55
CA LEU A 71 -4.91 4.23 -4.50
C LEU A 71 -4.10 4.12 -3.20
N GLU A 72 -3.69 2.92 -2.80
CA GLU A 72 -2.83 2.75 -1.62
C GLU A 72 -1.51 3.51 -1.80
N THR A 73 -0.86 3.36 -2.95
CA THR A 73 0.41 4.03 -3.25
C THR A 73 0.26 5.55 -3.20
N MET A 74 -0.81 6.08 -3.80
CA MET A 74 -1.13 7.50 -3.75
C MET A 74 -1.39 7.97 -2.31
N ALA A 75 -2.14 7.19 -1.53
CA ALA A 75 -2.48 7.55 -0.16
C ALA A 75 -1.23 7.60 0.75
N ARG A 76 -0.28 6.68 0.55
CA ARG A 76 1.01 6.68 1.25
C ARG A 76 1.84 7.90 0.86
N ASN A 77 1.90 8.24 -0.43
CA ASN A 77 2.61 9.41 -0.92
C ASN A 77 2.03 10.71 -0.34
N GLU A 78 0.71 10.85 -0.31
CA GLU A 78 0.04 12.02 0.27
C GLU A 78 0.20 12.07 1.79
N ALA A 79 0.07 10.95 2.48
CA ALA A 79 0.23 10.87 3.93
C ALA A 79 1.63 11.31 4.38
N ALA A 80 2.65 11.14 3.54
CA ALA A 80 4.01 11.60 3.84
C ALA A 80 4.15 13.13 3.91
N SER A 81 3.17 13.89 3.40
CA SER A 81 3.11 15.35 3.58
C SER A 81 2.52 15.77 4.94
N LEU A 82 1.88 14.83 5.64
CA LEU A 82 1.38 14.98 7.00
C LEU A 82 2.45 14.48 7.98
N PRO A 83 2.36 14.81 9.28
CA PRO A 83 3.22 14.21 10.30
C PRO A 83 2.85 12.74 10.59
N ALA A 84 2.44 11.96 9.58
CA ALA A 84 1.91 10.61 9.71
C ALA A 84 2.95 9.55 9.33
N ASP A 85 2.90 8.41 10.02
CA ASP A 85 3.68 7.21 9.72
C ASP A 85 2.80 5.98 9.45
N THR A 86 1.48 6.12 9.64
CA THR A 86 0.51 5.04 9.49
C THR A 86 -0.77 5.60 8.85
N ILE A 87 -1.33 4.88 7.88
CA ILE A 87 -2.68 5.12 7.35
C ILE A 87 -3.59 3.90 7.56
N VAL A 88 -4.88 4.14 7.79
CA VAL A 88 -5.92 3.11 7.91
C VAL A 88 -6.99 3.38 6.85
N PRO A 89 -7.33 2.41 5.98
CA PRO A 89 -8.43 2.57 5.04
C PRO A 89 -9.75 2.76 5.81
N ARG A 90 -10.56 3.74 5.40
CA ARG A 90 -11.87 4.01 6.01
C ARG A 90 -13.02 3.27 5.33
N SER A 91 -12.80 2.80 4.11
CA SER A 91 -13.71 2.00 3.33
C SER A 91 -12.91 1.19 2.31
N GLU A 92 -13.58 0.26 1.66
CA GLU A 92 -13.09 -0.32 0.41
C GLU A 92 -12.99 0.75 -0.69
N PRO A 93 -12.10 0.58 -1.68
CA PRO A 93 -12.07 1.41 -2.88
C PRO A 93 -13.43 1.38 -3.60
N LYS A 94 -13.89 2.54 -4.06
CA LYS A 94 -15.12 2.64 -4.85
C LYS A 94 -15.00 3.75 -5.88
N ASP A 95 -15.39 3.47 -7.12
CA ASP A 95 -15.40 4.42 -8.23
C ASP A 95 -14.05 5.16 -8.38
N GLY A 96 -12.95 4.41 -8.24
CA GLY A 96 -11.59 4.95 -8.33
C GLY A 96 -11.18 5.84 -7.17
N ALA A 97 -11.93 5.88 -6.07
CA ALA A 97 -11.64 6.71 -4.91
C ALA A 97 -11.57 5.89 -3.61
N GLN A 98 -10.75 6.36 -2.68
CA GLN A 98 -10.68 5.80 -1.34
C GLN A 98 -10.21 6.86 -0.32
N ARG A 99 -10.74 6.77 0.89
CA ARG A 99 -10.32 7.60 2.03
C ARG A 99 -9.54 6.79 3.05
N PHE A 100 -8.54 7.44 3.62
CA PHE A 100 -7.68 6.91 4.66
C PHE A 100 -7.60 7.89 5.82
N GLN A 101 -7.51 7.37 7.04
CA GLN A 101 -7.11 8.18 8.18
C GLN A 101 -5.62 8.01 8.42
N ALA A 102 -4.93 9.14 8.57
CA ALA A 102 -3.52 9.20 8.86
C ALA A 102 -3.28 9.36 10.38
N TYR A 103 -2.25 8.68 10.87
CA TYR A 103 -1.86 8.64 12.27
C TYR A 103 -0.35 8.75 12.46
N VAL A 104 0.04 9.17 13.65
CA VAL A 104 1.41 9.13 14.17
C VAL A 104 1.49 8.03 15.23
N CYS A 105 2.21 6.95 14.91
CA CYS A 105 2.40 5.77 15.76
C CYS A 105 3.84 5.59 16.25
N GLY A 106 4.82 6.37 15.78
CA GLY A 106 6.26 6.11 15.95
C GLY A 106 6.76 5.91 17.37
N LYS A 107 6.08 6.45 18.40
CA LYS A 107 6.39 6.17 19.81
C LYS A 107 5.86 4.81 20.29
N THR A 108 4.75 4.37 19.71
CA THR A 108 4.09 3.10 20.00
C THR A 108 4.77 1.93 19.29
N LEU A 109 5.21 2.08 18.04
CA LEU A 109 5.88 0.99 17.31
C LEU A 109 7.22 0.59 17.97
N LEU A 110 7.97 1.56 18.48
CA LEU A 110 9.17 1.29 19.29
C LEU A 110 8.81 0.54 20.59
N ARG A 111 7.72 0.93 21.26
CA ARG A 111 7.25 0.26 22.48
C ARG A 111 6.74 -1.17 22.21
N GLN A 112 5.95 -1.36 21.17
CA GLN A 112 5.41 -2.66 20.77
C GLN A 112 6.51 -3.62 20.31
N ARG A 113 7.53 -3.13 19.59
CA ARG A 113 8.71 -3.94 19.26
C ARG A 113 9.47 -4.35 20.53
N GLY A 114 9.61 -3.43 21.49
CA GLY A 114 10.20 -3.73 22.80
C GLY A 114 9.41 -4.79 23.58
N GLU A 115 8.08 -4.70 23.58
CA GLU A 115 7.19 -5.63 24.29
C GLU A 115 7.11 -7.00 23.61
N ALA A 116 7.06 -7.06 22.29
CA ALA A 116 7.12 -8.30 21.52
C ALA A 116 8.50 -8.98 21.59
N SER A 117 9.55 -8.24 21.92
CA SER A 117 10.90 -8.78 22.15
C SER A 117 11.10 -9.33 23.57
N VAL A 118 10.14 -9.14 24.48
CA VAL A 118 10.13 -9.88 25.75
C VAL A 118 9.68 -11.30 25.39
N PRO A 119 10.55 -12.33 25.53
CA PRO A 119 10.08 -13.69 25.40
C PRO A 119 9.01 -13.87 26.48
N ALA A 120 7.77 -14.15 26.08
CA ALA A 120 6.76 -14.57 27.03
C ALA A 120 7.40 -15.69 27.87
N THR A 121 7.60 -15.44 29.16
CA THR A 121 8.11 -16.46 30.09
C THR A 121 7.08 -17.57 30.07
N GLN A 122 7.35 -18.59 29.25
CA GLN A 122 6.68 -19.87 29.35
C GLN A 122 6.93 -20.34 30.79
N PRO A 123 5.90 -20.69 31.56
CA PRO A 123 6.13 -21.42 32.79
C PRO A 123 6.96 -22.64 32.40
N ALA A 124 8.09 -22.82 33.07
CA ALA A 124 8.99 -23.95 32.84
C ALA A 124 8.19 -25.25 33.01
N ALA A 125 7.69 -25.80 31.90
CA ALA A 125 7.20 -27.15 31.85
C ALA A 125 8.43 -28.02 32.09
N ALA A 126 8.38 -28.76 33.20
CA ALA A 126 9.34 -29.81 33.51
C ALA A 126 9.59 -30.65 32.26
N GLN A 127 10.87 -30.83 31.93
CA GLN A 127 11.30 -31.70 30.85
C GLN A 127 10.90 -33.13 31.22
N ASP A 128 9.89 -33.67 30.54
CA ASP A 128 9.60 -35.10 30.59
C ASP A 128 9.79 -35.69 29.18
N GLY A 129 10.80 -36.54 29.10
CA GLY A 129 11.17 -37.52 28.07
C GLY A 129 10.68 -37.37 26.62
N VAL A 130 11.63 -37.29 25.69
CA VAL A 130 11.44 -37.87 24.35
C VAL A 130 11.32 -39.39 24.52
N GLN A 131 10.11 -39.93 24.42
CA GLN A 131 9.89 -41.37 24.37
C GLN A 131 10.04 -41.85 22.92
N THR A 132 11.09 -42.59 22.63
CA THR A 132 11.21 -43.33 21.37
C THR A 132 10.50 -44.67 21.49
N PHE A 133 9.47 -44.88 20.67
CA PHE A 133 8.75 -46.15 20.61
C PHE A 133 9.48 -47.11 19.66
N PRO A 134 9.72 -48.39 20.02
CA PRO A 134 10.32 -49.34 19.11
C PRO A 134 9.36 -49.69 17.98
N VAL A 135 9.85 -49.64 16.74
CA VAL A 135 9.14 -50.15 15.57
C VAL A 135 9.20 -51.68 15.63
N LYS A 136 8.02 -52.32 15.63
CA LYS A 136 7.91 -53.78 15.65
C LYS A 136 8.19 -54.30 14.23
N GLU A 137 9.34 -54.92 14.05
CA GLU A 137 9.68 -55.62 12.80
C GLU A 137 8.88 -56.93 12.71
N HIS A 138 8.38 -57.21 11.51
CA HIS A 138 7.66 -58.43 11.14
C HIS A 138 8.56 -59.41 10.41
#